data_AF-A0A920I915-F1
#
_entry.id   AF-A0A920I915-F1
#
_cell.length_a   1.000
_cell.length_b   1.000
_cell.length_c   1.000
_cell.angle_alpha   90.00
_cell.angle_beta   90.00
_cell.angle_gamma   90.00
#
_symmetry.space_group_name_H-M   'P 1'
#
loop_
_entity.id
_entity.type
_entity.pdbx_description
1 polymer ?
#
loop_
_entity_poly.entity_id
_entity_poly.type
_entity_poly.pdbx_seq_one_letter_code
_entity_poly.pdbx_strand_id
1 'polypeptide(L)'
;MPPAATGSGTGPSNIHFTLGITKAYTTRVGKDHFLQKNFRRWTAHGRKRTEFGTVTGRKRRCGWFDAVMVRQAGMMAGITGIALTKLDVLDGFETLKICIGMK
;
A
#
# COMPACT_ATOMS: atom_id res chain seq x y z
N MET A 1 13.77 2.21 -16.16
CA MET A 1 14.50 3.34 -15.54
C MET A 1 13.62 3.99 -14.48
N PRO A 2 14.14 4.39 -13.32
CA PRO A 2 13.37 5.13 -12.33
C PRO A 2 12.95 6.49 -12.93
N PRO A 3 11.67 6.89 -12.88
CA PRO A 3 11.22 8.18 -13.41
C PRO A 3 11.89 9.38 -12.74
N ALA A 4 12.44 9.18 -11.53
CA ALA A 4 13.29 10.15 -10.85
C ALA A 4 14.52 10.55 -11.69
N ALA A 5 15.11 9.63 -12.46
CA ALA A 5 16.24 9.93 -13.34
C ALA A 5 15.81 10.90 -14.46
N THR A 6 14.73 10.56 -15.16
CA THR A 6 14.20 11.38 -16.25
C THR A 6 13.72 12.76 -15.79
N GLY A 7 13.08 12.84 -14.61
CA GLY A 7 12.52 14.10 -14.10
C GLY A 7 13.51 15.04 -13.42
N SER A 8 14.69 14.55 -13.00
CA SER A 8 15.68 15.36 -12.28
C SER A 8 16.94 15.68 -13.09
N GLY A 9 17.08 15.14 -14.31
CA GLY A 9 18.31 15.23 -15.10
C GLY A 9 19.46 14.38 -14.53
N THR A 10 19.19 13.52 -13.55
CA THR A 10 20.19 12.63 -12.94
C THR A 10 20.34 11.35 -13.76
N GLY A 11 21.59 10.96 -14.01
CA GLY A 11 21.90 9.68 -14.64
C GLY A 11 21.33 8.50 -13.83
N PRO A 12 20.67 7.50 -14.45
CA PRO A 12 20.11 6.35 -13.72
C PRO A 12 21.14 5.59 -12.89
N SER A 13 22.41 5.59 -13.30
CA SER A 13 23.54 5.00 -12.58
C SER A 13 23.81 5.63 -11.21
N ASN A 14 23.34 6.86 -10.99
CA ASN A 14 23.54 7.59 -9.73
C ASN A 14 22.45 7.28 -8.69
N ILE A 15 21.45 6.46 -9.05
CA ILE A 15 20.43 6.00 -8.12
C ILE A 15 20.91 4.68 -7.52
N HIS A 16 21.54 4.76 -6.36
CA HIS A 16 22.14 3.61 -5.68
C HIS A 16 21.13 2.80 -4.85
N PHE A 17 20.05 3.43 -4.40
CA PHE A 17 19.06 2.79 -3.54
C PHE A 17 17.66 3.37 -3.76
N THR A 18 16.66 2.50 -3.91
CA THR A 18 15.26 2.89 -4.04
C THR A 18 14.46 2.33 -2.85
N LEU A 19 13.95 3.21 -2.00
CA LEU A 19 13.11 2.84 -0.86
C LEU A 19 11.62 2.86 -1.23
N GLY A 20 10.97 1.71 -1.14
CA GLY A 20 9.53 1.57 -1.30
C GLY A 20 8.79 1.85 0.00
N ILE A 21 7.95 2.88 0.03
CA ILE A 21 7.07 3.13 1.17
C ILE A 21 5.83 2.25 1.04
N THR A 22 5.71 1.28 1.94
CA THR A 22 4.64 0.29 1.89
C THR A 22 3.84 0.33 3.19
N LYS A 23 2.51 0.37 3.12
CA LYS A 23 1.68 0.25 4.31
C LYS A 23 1.52 -1.23 4.68
N ALA A 24 1.38 -1.52 5.97
CA ALA A 24 1.08 -2.86 6.47
C ALA A 24 -0.28 -3.42 6.02
N TYR A 25 -1.09 -2.60 5.35
CA TYR A 25 -2.40 -2.95 4.80
C TYR A 25 -2.67 -2.13 3.53
N THR A 26 -3.63 -2.58 2.72
CA THR A 26 -3.90 -1.97 1.42
C THR A 26 -5.03 -0.96 1.55
N THR A 27 -4.82 0.24 1.00
CA THR A 27 -5.85 1.29 0.93
C THR A 27 -6.06 1.75 -0.49
N ARG A 28 -7.30 1.95 -0.92
CA ARG A 28 -7.62 2.51 -2.24
C ARG A 28 -8.70 3.59 -2.16
N VAL A 29 -8.55 4.64 -2.95
CA VAL A 29 -9.57 5.67 -3.20
C VAL A 29 -10.14 5.44 -4.60
N GLY A 30 -11.45 5.62 -4.80
CA GLY A 30 -12.12 5.37 -6.09
C GLY A 30 -12.77 3.98 -6.19
N LYS A 31 -13.42 3.69 -7.33
CA LYS A 31 -14.36 2.56 -7.52
C LYS A 31 -13.78 1.28 -8.17
N ASP A 32 -12.48 1.18 -8.36
CA ASP A 32 -11.89 0.03 -9.05
C ASP A 32 -11.91 -1.30 -8.28
N HIS A 33 -11.65 -2.39 -9.00
CA HIS A 33 -11.49 -3.74 -8.48
C HIS A 33 -10.57 -3.76 -7.25
N PHE A 34 -11.14 -4.17 -6.12
CA PHE A 34 -10.44 -4.33 -4.86
C PHE A 34 -10.63 -5.78 -4.43
N LEU A 35 -9.55 -6.57 -4.49
CA LEU A 35 -9.62 -8.03 -4.43
C LEU A 35 -10.03 -8.58 -3.06
N GLN A 36 -10.09 -7.75 -2.01
CA GLN A 36 -10.31 -8.25 -0.66
C GLN A 36 -11.65 -7.86 -0.05
N LYS A 37 -12.49 -8.90 0.11
CA LYS A 37 -13.88 -8.92 0.59
C LYS A 37 -14.11 -8.59 2.08
N ASN A 38 -13.09 -8.23 2.88
CA ASN A 38 -13.25 -8.02 4.33
C ASN A 38 -13.58 -6.57 4.75
N PHE A 39 -14.37 -5.87 3.93
CA PHE A 39 -14.68 -4.44 4.13
C PHE A 39 -15.35 -4.14 5.48
N ARG A 40 -16.14 -5.08 6.03
CA ARG A 40 -16.96 -4.84 7.24
C ARG A 40 -16.13 -4.75 8.53
N ARG A 41 -15.09 -5.57 8.69
CA ARG A 41 -14.21 -5.54 9.88
C ARG A 41 -13.25 -4.33 9.82
N TRP A 42 -12.79 -4.01 8.61
CA TRP A 42 -11.96 -2.83 8.33
C TRP A 42 -12.71 -1.51 8.44
N THR A 43 -13.99 -1.42 8.08
CA THR A 43 -14.78 -0.18 8.24
C THR A 43 -15.10 0.11 9.70
N ALA A 44 -15.37 -0.92 10.52
CA ALA A 44 -15.55 -0.75 11.97
C ALA A 44 -14.25 -0.31 12.66
N HIS A 45 -13.11 -0.87 12.27
CA HIS A 45 -11.80 -0.54 12.84
C HIS A 45 -11.23 0.79 12.31
N GLY A 46 -11.37 1.05 11.01
CA GLY A 46 -10.95 2.29 10.33
C GLY A 46 -11.77 3.52 10.73
N ARG A 47 -12.97 3.33 11.32
CA ARG A 47 -13.72 4.42 11.98
C ARG A 47 -12.99 4.96 13.22
N LYS A 48 -12.20 4.13 13.91
CA LYS A 48 -11.44 4.54 15.12
C LYS A 48 -10.07 5.15 14.82
N ARG A 49 -9.46 4.88 13.65
CA ARG A 49 -8.11 5.36 13.31
C ARG A 49 -8.09 6.05 11.93
N THR A 50 -8.18 7.38 11.93
CA THR A 50 -7.60 8.37 10.97
C THR A 50 -7.53 8.08 9.45
N GLU A 51 -8.31 7.13 8.93
CA GLU A 51 -8.40 6.80 7.49
C GLU A 51 -9.50 7.60 6.77
N PHE A 52 -10.01 8.67 7.38
CA PHE A 52 -10.88 9.63 6.71
C PHE A 52 -10.02 10.61 5.92
N GLY A 53 -10.25 10.69 4.61
CA GLY A 53 -9.69 11.77 3.81
C GLY A 53 -10.13 13.13 4.37
N THR A 54 -9.31 14.16 4.15
CA THR A 54 -9.55 15.52 4.63
C THR A 54 -10.73 16.22 3.97
N VAL A 55 -11.28 15.66 2.88
CA VAL A 55 -12.41 16.19 2.12
C VAL A 55 -13.49 15.13 1.92
N THR A 56 -14.75 15.56 1.95
CA THR A 56 -15.93 14.74 1.69
C THR A 56 -15.81 14.06 0.32
N GLY A 57 -16.04 12.74 0.26
CA GLY A 57 -15.97 11.94 -0.98
C GLY A 57 -14.68 11.12 -1.21
N ARG A 58 -13.58 11.39 -0.49
CA ARG A 58 -12.33 10.59 -0.58
C ARG A 58 -12.17 9.57 0.55
N LYS A 59 -13.24 8.83 0.88
CA LYS A 59 -13.12 7.72 1.85
C LYS A 59 -12.25 6.61 1.27
N ARG A 60 -11.21 6.22 2.02
CA ARG A 60 -10.32 5.12 1.64
C ARG A 60 -11.03 3.81 1.94
N ARG A 61 -11.02 2.89 0.98
CA ARG A 61 -11.36 1.49 1.20
C ARG A 61 -10.11 0.79 1.72
N CYS A 62 -10.24 0.04 2.82
CA CYS A 62 -9.13 -0.69 3.43
C CYS A 62 -9.31 -2.20 3.23
N GLY A 63 -8.20 -2.90 3.16
CA GLY A 63 -8.12 -4.36 3.09
C GLY A 63 -6.74 -4.81 3.52
N TRP A 64 -6.52 -6.12 3.56
CA TRP A 64 -5.25 -6.66 4.03
C TRP A 64 -4.09 -6.36 3.09
N PHE A 65 -2.89 -6.64 3.59
CA PHE A 65 -1.67 -6.56 2.81
C PHE A 65 -1.76 -7.44 1.55
N ASP A 66 -1.40 -6.86 0.41
CA ASP A 66 -1.36 -7.53 -0.88
C ASP A 66 0.09 -7.68 -1.36
N ALA A 67 0.68 -8.84 -1.07
CA ALA A 67 2.05 -9.12 -1.44
C ALA A 67 2.22 -9.28 -2.96
N VAL A 68 1.18 -9.67 -3.69
CA VAL A 68 1.21 -9.76 -5.17
C VAL A 68 1.38 -8.37 -5.75
N MET A 69 0.57 -7.41 -5.29
CA MET A 69 0.66 -6.03 -5.71
C MET A 69 2.00 -5.40 -5.34
N VAL A 70 2.48 -5.63 -4.10
CA VAL A 70 3.77 -5.10 -3.64
C VAL A 70 4.94 -5.70 -4.43
N ARG A 71 4.91 -7.00 -4.73
CA ARG A 71 5.92 -7.65 -5.58
C ARG A 71 5.95 -7.02 -6.97
N GLN A 72 4.80 -6.83 -7.60
CA GLN A 72 4.71 -6.20 -8.91
C GLN A 72 5.24 -4.76 -8.88
N ALA A 73 4.89 -3.98 -7.86
CA ALA A 73 5.42 -2.63 -7.67
C ALA A 73 6.95 -2.63 -7.50
N GLY A 74 7.48 -3.57 -6.72
CA GLY A 74 8.92 -3.75 -6.52
C GLY A 74 9.66 -4.04 -7.82
N MET A 75 9.14 -4.96 -8.63
CA MET A 75 9.71 -5.31 -9.93
C MET A 75 9.67 -4.14 -10.92
N MET A 76 8.55 -3.40 -10.99
CA MET A 76 8.39 -2.30 -11.95
C MET A 76 9.23 -1.07 -11.57
N ALA A 77 9.30 -0.74 -10.28
CA ALA A 77 9.97 0.46 -9.80
C ALA A 77 11.45 0.25 -9.44
N GLY A 78 11.95 -1.00 -9.46
CA GLY A 78 13.33 -1.31 -9.10
C GLY A 78 13.61 -1.06 -7.61
N ILE A 79 12.66 -1.41 -6.74
CA ILE A 79 12.75 -1.17 -5.30
C ILE A 79 13.84 -2.06 -4.69
N THR A 80 14.77 -1.45 -3.97
CA THR A 80 15.88 -2.13 -3.29
C THR A 80 15.53 -2.52 -1.85
N GLY A 81 14.71 -1.72 -1.18
CA GLY A 81 14.27 -1.97 0.19
C GLY A 81 12.88 -1.41 0.45
N ILE A 82 12.22 -1.87 1.50
CA ILE A 82 10.87 -1.45 1.86
C ILE A 82 10.87 -0.87 3.27
N ALA A 83 10.26 0.30 3.43
CA ALA A 83 9.84 0.82 4.72
C ALA A 83 8.37 0.46 4.95
N LEU A 84 8.12 -0.45 5.89
CA LEU A 84 6.77 -0.87 6.26
C LEU A 84 6.18 0.11 7.30
N THR A 85 5.04 0.71 6.98
CA THR A 85 4.43 1.78 7.77
C THR A 85 3.06 1.38 8.32
N LYS A 86 2.64 2.07 9.39
CA LYS A 86 1.31 1.92 10.01
C LYS A 86 1.00 0.50 10.52
N LEU A 87 2.01 -0.15 11.11
CA LEU A 87 1.86 -1.45 11.76
C LEU A 87 0.89 -1.38 12.95
N ASP A 88 0.89 -0.27 13.69
CA ASP A 88 0.00 0.02 14.83
C ASP A 88 -1.49 -0.05 14.49
N VAL A 89 -1.85 0.12 13.21
CA VAL A 89 -3.25 0.01 12.75
C VAL A 89 -3.74 -1.43 12.75
N LEU A 90 -2.83 -2.40 12.77
CA LEU A 90 -3.13 -3.82 12.86
C LEU A 90 -3.33 -4.29 14.31
N ASP A 91 -3.09 -3.43 15.29
CA ASP A 91 -3.27 -3.78 16.69
C ASP A 91 -4.76 -4.04 17.00
N GLY A 92 -5.03 -5.18 17.63
CA GLY A 92 -6.39 -5.61 17.98
C GLY A 92 -7.09 -6.49 16.94
N PHE A 93 -6.40 -6.85 15.84
CA PHE A 93 -6.84 -7.97 15.01
C PHE A 93 -6.28 -9.29 15.57
N GLU A 94 -7.17 -10.21 15.92
CA GLU A 94 -6.81 -11.57 16.34
C GLU A 94 -6.12 -12.39 15.23
N THR A 95 -6.44 -12.08 13.97
CA THR A 95 -5.86 -12.76 12.82
C THR A 95 -5.59 -11.77 11.71
N LEU A 96 -4.37 -11.80 11.18
CA LEU A 96 -3.95 -11.06 10.01
C LEU A 96 -3.98 -11.97 8.78
N LYS A 97 -4.40 -11.42 7.64
CA LYS A 97 -4.35 -12.13 6.35
C LYS A 97 -3.39 -11.41 5.43
N ILE A 98 -2.77 -12.16 4.52
CA ILE A 98 -1.90 -11.62 3.48
C ILE A 98 -2.31 -12.28 2.16
N CYS A 99 -2.51 -11.48 1.11
CA CYS A 99 -2.70 -12.02 -0.25
C CYS A 99 -1.34 -12.36 -0.85
N ILE A 100 -1.12 -13.64 -1.15
CA ILE A 100 0.14 -14.17 -1.70
C ILE A 100 0.01 -14.64 -3.16
N GLY A 101 -1.21 -14.67 -3.70
CA GLY A 101 -1.48 -15.14 -5.05
C GLY A 101 -2.92 -14.86 -5.46
N MET A 102 -3.14 -14.75 -6.77
CA MET A 102 -4.46 -14.73 -7.37
C MET A 102 -4.71 -16.10 -8.02
N LYS A 103 -5.95 -16.59 -7.94
CA LYS A 103 -6.42 -17.73 -8.74
C LYS A 103 -7.27 -17.20 -9.87
#